data_AF-A0A2S3VLJ9-F1
#
_entry.id   AF-A0A2S3VLJ9-F1
#
_cell.length_a   1.000
_cell.length_b   1.000
_cell.length_c   1.000
_cell.angle_alpha   90.00
_cell.angle_beta   90.00
_cell.angle_gamma   90.00
#
_symmetry.space_group_name_H-M   'P 1'
#
loop_
_entity.id
_entity.type
_entity.pdbx_description
1 polymer ?
#
loop_
_entity_poly.entity_id
_entity_poly.type
_entity_poly.pdbx_seq_one_letter_code
_entity_poly.pdbx_strand_id
1 'polypeptide(L)' 'MSVTYLPLEAWNKHWTLDGPLVRCRLCGSVQDLMDAGAFRHALGCKAWGLQTQYPSRELAALLQQKIQAGLF' A
#
# COMPACT_ATOMS: atom_id res chain seq x y z
N MET A 1 -7.54 -21.43 14.02
CA MET A 1 -6.75 -21.09 12.83
C MET A 1 -6.80 -19.58 12.69
N SER A 2 -5.73 -18.87 13.05
CA SER A 2 -5.69 -17.42 13.07
C SER A 2 -5.51 -16.92 11.64
N VAL A 3 -6.61 -16.58 10.97
CA VAL A 3 -6.53 -15.89 9.68
C VAL A 3 -5.90 -14.53 9.96
N THR A 4 -4.62 -14.38 9.62
CA THR A 4 -3.89 -13.12 9.77
C THR A 4 -4.48 -12.10 8.79
N TYR A 5 -5.51 -11.38 9.21
CA TYR A 5 -6.06 -10.19 8.52
C TYR A 5 -5.10 -8.99 8.56
N LEU A 6 -4.01 -9.11 9.33
CA LEU A 6 -2.99 -8.08 9.58
C LEU A 6 -2.33 -7.45 8.33
N PRO A 7 -2.09 -8.16 7.21
CA PRO A 7 -1.32 -7.59 6.11
C PRO A 7 -2.00 -6.41 5.40
N LEU A 8 -3.31 -6.49 5.17
CA LEU A 8 -4.07 -5.40 4.57
C LEU A 8 -4.30 -4.25 5.55
N GLU A 9 -4.53 -4.55 6.83
CA GLU A 9 -4.63 -3.52 7.87
C GLU A 9 -3.31 -2.76 8.04
N ALA A 10 -2.17 -3.46 8.00
CA ALA A 10 -0.85 -2.84 8.03
C ALA A 10 -0.60 -1.97 6.79
N TRP A 11 -1.02 -2.42 5.61
CA TRP A 11 -0.96 -1.62 4.39
C TRP A 11 -1.83 -0.35 4.54
N ASN A 12 -3.06 -0.50 5.01
CA ASN A 12 -3.98 0.61 5.27
C ASN A 12 -3.50 1.58 6.34
N LYS A 13 -2.53 1.25 7.20
CA LYS A 13 -1.92 2.22 8.13
C LYS A 13 -1.03 3.24 7.41
N HIS A 14 -0.45 2.86 6.27
CA HIS A 14 0.49 3.69 5.51
C HIS A 14 -0.17 4.34 4.30
N TRP A 15 -1.19 3.69 3.75
CA TRP A 15 -1.79 4.05 2.47
C TRP A 15 -3.30 4.27 2.57
N THR A 16 -3.81 5.15 1.72
CA THR A 16 -5.25 5.33 1.48
C THR A 16 -5.50 5.23 -0.01
N LEU A 17 -6.56 4.51 -0.41
CA LEU A 17 -7.06 4.51 -1.78
C LEU A 17 -8.13 5.59 -1.94
N ASP A 18 -8.02 6.37 -3.00
CA ASP A 18 -8.98 7.39 -3.42
C ASP A 18 -9.21 7.21 -4.92
N GLY A 19 -10.21 6.39 -5.26
CA GLY A 19 -10.42 5.91 -6.63
C GLY A 19 -9.16 5.21 -7.18
N PRO A 20 -8.60 5.66 -8.32
CA PRO A 20 -7.39 5.08 -8.90
C PRO A 20 -6.10 5.57 -8.23
N LEU A 21 -6.18 6.39 -7.19
CA LEU A 21 -5.02 7.01 -6.56
C LEU A 21 -4.67 6.32 -5.25
N VAL A 22 -3.37 6.13 -5.01
CA VAL A 22 -2.83 5.76 -3.70
C VAL A 22 -2.15 6.96 -3.06
N ARG A 23 -2.56 7.25 -1.82
CA ARG A 23 -2.07 8.38 -1.03
C ARG A 23 -1.29 7.88 0.18
N CYS A 24 -0.12 8.45 0.43
CA CYS A 24 0.58 8.24 1.70
C CYS A 24 -0.15 8.98 2.83
N ARG A 25 -0.47 8.28 3.93
CA ARG A 25 -1.13 8.88 5.09
C ARG A 25 -0.25 9.83 5.90
N LEU A 26 1.08 9.74 5.75
CA LEU A 26 2.03 10.54 6.52
C LEU A 26 2.35 11.89 5.85
N CYS A 27 2.54 11.89 4.53
CA CYS A 27 2.91 13.10 3.79
C CYS A 27 1.85 13.60 2.82
N GLY A 28 0.77 12.85 2.61
CA GLY A 28 -0.32 13.23 1.70
C GLY A 28 0.03 13.16 0.22
N SER A 29 1.27 12.81 -0.15
CA SER A 29 1.67 12.57 -1.54
C SER A 29 0.79 11.50 -2.17
N VAL A 30 0.64 11.60 -3.50
CA VAL A 30 -0.25 10.75 -4.27
C VAL A 30 0.50 10.16 -5.44
N GLN A 31 0.18 8.91 -5.77
CA GLN A 31 0.61 8.22 -6.97
C GLN A 31 -0.60 7.53 -7.59
N ASP A 32 -0.60 7.35 -8.91
CA ASP A 32 -1.59 6.52 -9.59
C ASP A 32 -1.35 5.04 -9.23
N LEU A 33 -2.40 4.30 -8.89
CA LEU A 33 -2.30 2.89 -8.51
C LEU A 33 -1.85 2.01 -9.69
N MET A 34 -2.09 2.44 -10.92
CA MET A 34 -1.59 1.76 -12.13
C MET A 34 -0.10 2.02 -12.36
N ASP A 35 0.49 3.02 -11.71
CA ASP A 35 1.93 3.19 -11.70
C ASP A 35 2.56 2.13 -10.77
N ALA A 36 3.23 1.15 -11.39
CA ALA A 36 3.95 0.09 -10.70
C ALA A 36 5.37 0.49 -10.25
N GLY A 37 5.71 1.78 -10.40
CA GLY A 37 6.96 2.38 -9.98
C GLY A 37 7.07 2.58 -8.47
N ALA A 38 8.25 3.03 -8.04
CA ALA A 38 8.50 3.38 -6.64
C ALA A 38 7.69 4.61 -6.24
N PHE A 39 7.07 4.56 -5.06
CA PHE A 39 6.31 5.69 -4.53
C PHE A 39 7.23 6.85 -4.17
N ARG A 40 6.86 8.05 -4.61
CA ARG A 40 7.63 9.28 -4.33
C ARG A 40 6.98 10.04 -3.18
N HIS A 41 7.61 9.95 -2.01
CA HIS A 41 7.22 10.71 -0.82
C HIS A 41 7.63 12.19 -0.94
N ALA A 42 6.84 13.09 -0.33
CA ALA A 42 7.26 14.47 -0.15
C ALA A 42 8.47 14.59 0.80
N LEU A 43 9.23 15.67 0.64
CA LEU A 43 10.39 15.98 1.49
C LEU A 43 9.98 16.03 2.96
N GLY A 44 10.75 15.37 3.84
CA GLY A 44 10.47 15.33 5.28
C GLY A 44 9.43 14.29 5.70
N CYS A 45 8.89 13.48 4.78
CA CYS A 45 8.05 12.35 5.15
C CYS A 45 8.85 11.34 6.00
N LYS A 46 8.29 10.90 7.13
CA LYS A 46 8.92 9.85 7.96
C LYS A 46 9.10 8.53 7.20
N ALA A 47 8.27 8.26 6.20
CA ALA A 47 8.41 7.10 5.32
C ALA A 47 9.47 7.26 4.23
N TRP A 48 10.00 8.46 4.00
CA TRP A 48 11.04 8.69 3.00
C TRP A 48 12.37 8.03 3.36
N GLY A 49 12.69 7.92 4.65
CA GLY A 49 13.89 7.24 5.15
C GLY A 49 13.74 5.71 5.25
N LEU A 50 12.57 5.16 4.92
CA LEU A 50 12.37 3.72 4.82
C LEU A 50 12.90 3.20 3.48
N GLN A 51 12.99 1.87 3.35
CA GLN A 51 13.24 1.24 2.05
C GLN A 51 12.21 1.71 1.02
N THR A 52 12.60 1.71 -0.26
CA THR A 52 11.73 2.06 -1.38
C THR A 52 10.41 1.28 -1.33
N GLN A 53 9.29 2.01 -1.34
CA GLN A 53 7.95 1.44 -1.20
C GLN A 53 7.25 1.33 -2.55
N TYR A 54 6.45 0.28 -2.73
CA TYR A 54 5.75 -0.02 -3.98
C TYR A 54 4.28 -0.34 -3.69
N PRO A 55 3.46 0.66 -3.32
CA PRO A 55 2.12 0.45 -2.80
C PRO A 55 1.23 -0.38 -3.74
N SER A 56 1.33 -0.15 -5.05
CA SER A 56 0.58 -0.89 -6.07
C SER A 56 0.95 -2.38 -6.12
N ARG A 57 2.25 -2.70 -6.02
CA ARG A 57 2.74 -4.10 -6.01
C ARG A 57 2.41 -4.81 -4.71
N GLU A 58 2.58 -4.10 -3.59
CA GLU A 58 2.21 -4.58 -2.26
C GLU A 58 0.73 -4.95 -2.23
N LEU A 59 -0.14 -4.05 -2.71
CA LEU A 59 -1.58 -4.29 -2.75
C LEU A 59 -1.94 -5.48 -3.67
N ALA A 60 -1.34 -5.57 -4.85
CA ALA A 60 -1.57 -6.70 -5.76
C ALA A 60 -1.23 -8.04 -5.10
N ALA A 61 -0.09 -8.13 -4.40
CA ALA A 61 0.30 -9.34 -3.68
C ALA A 61 -0.69 -9.69 -2.55
N LEU A 62 -1.14 -8.68 -1.78
CA LEU A 62 -2.13 -8.86 -0.72
C LEU A 62 -3.48 -9.36 -1.24
N LEU A 63 -3.94 -8.81 -2.37
CA LEU A 63 -5.17 -9.24 -3.01
C LEU A 63 -5.05 -10.67 -3.53
N GLN A 64 -3.95 -11.00 -4.22
CA GLN A 64 -3.70 -12.34 -4.73
C GLN A 64 -3.66 -13.38 -3.60
N GLN A 65 -3.04 -13.06 -2.46
CA GLN A 65 -3.04 -13.93 -1.28
C GLN A 65 -4.46 -14.18 -0.75
N LYS A 66 -5.29 -13.13 -0.65
CA LYS A 66 -6.69 -13.28 -0.20
C LYS A 66 -7.53 -14.09 -1.19
N ILE A 67 -7.33 -13.91 -2.50
CA ILE A 67 -8.00 -14.70 -3.54
C ILE A 67 -7.61 -16.17 -3.42
N GLN A 68 -6.31 -16.46 -3.31
CA GLN A 68 -5.81 -17.83 -3.18
C GLN A 68 -6.30 -18.52 -1.88
N ALA A 69 -6.55 -17.73 -0.83
CA ALA A 69 -7.10 -18.20 0.42
C ALA A 69 -8.64 -18.36 0.40
N GLY A 70 -9.32 -17.98 -0.69
CA GLY A 70 -10.78 -18.02 -0.78
C GLY A 70 -11.49 -17.06 0.18
N LEU A 71 -10.84 -15.94 0.55
CA LEU A 71 -11.35 -14.96 1.52
C LEU A 71 -12.16 -13.83 0.86
N PHE A 72 -12.79 -14.14 -0.28
CA PHE A 72 -13.68 -13.25 -1.05
C PHE A 72 -14.98 -13.97 -1.38
#